data_AF-A0A7K4QC47-F1
#
_entry.id   AF-A0A7K4QC47-F1
#
_cell.length_a   1.000
_cell.length_b   1.000
_cell.length_c   1.000
_cell.angle_alpha   90.00
_cell.angle_beta   90.00
_cell.angle_gamma   90.00
#
_symmetry.space_group_name_H-M   'P 1'
#
loop_
_entity.id
_entity.type
_entity.pdbx_description
1 polymer ?
#
loop_
_entity_poly.entity_id
_entity_poly.type
_entity_poly.pdbx_seq_one_letter_code
_entity_poly.pdbx_strand_id
1 'polypeptide(L)' 'IRKYVAIVSLEQRQRYKDDFNAEYEEYRNSHSVIDKTTKKYRQFQEQWKSLTPGSEAYQVKKDKTMKTVLQHSSVL' A
#
# COMPACT_ATOMS: atom_id res chain seq x y z
N ILE A 1 -28.38 -7.72 10.42
CA ILE A 1 -27.85 -8.29 11.68
C ILE A 1 -26.35 -8.02 11.71
N ARG A 2 -25.79 -7.47 12.81
CA ARG A 2 -24.33 -7.27 12.94
C ARG A 2 -23.67 -8.60 13.33
N LYS A 3 -22.76 -9.12 12.50
CA LYS A 3 -22.01 -10.38 12.75
C LYS A 3 -21.19 -10.32 14.06
N TYR A 4 -20.69 -9.14 14.41
CA TYR A 4 -19.92 -8.90 15.61
C TYR A 4 -20.66 -7.91 16.54
N VAL A 5 -20.89 -8.32 17.79
CA VAL A 5 -21.53 -7.53 18.86
C VAL A 5 -20.61 -7.45 20.07
N ALA A 6 -21.01 -6.70 21.11
CA ALA A 6 -20.22 -6.61 22.34
C ALA A 6 -19.95 -8.01 22.92
N ILE A 7 -18.72 -8.23 23.38
CA ILE A 7 -18.28 -9.51 23.93
C ILE A 7 -18.86 -9.64 25.34
N VAL A 8 -19.59 -10.74 25.57
CA VAL A 8 -20.20 -11.05 26.88
C VAL A 8 -19.72 -12.39 27.46
N SER A 9 -18.95 -13.18 26.70
CA SER A 9 -18.41 -14.46 27.16
C SER A 9 -17.00 -14.75 26.61
N LEU A 10 -16.26 -15.61 27.33
CA LEU A 10 -14.95 -16.09 26.90
C LEU A 10 -15.02 -16.92 25.61
N GLU A 11 -16.09 -17.71 25.45
CA GLU A 11 -16.33 -18.49 24.25
C GLU A 11 -16.54 -17.60 23.02
N GLN A 12 -17.35 -16.53 23.16
CA GLN A 12 -17.54 -15.54 22.10
C GLN A 12 -16.22 -14.83 21.76
N ARG A 13 -15.43 -14.47 22.79
CA ARG A 13 -14.10 -13.88 22.60
C ARG A 13 -13.18 -14.81 21.81
N GLN A 14 -13.20 -16.11 22.11
CA GLN A 14 -12.37 -17.09 21.43
C GLN A 14 -12.77 -17.21 19.96
N ARG A 15 -14.07 -17.34 19.65
CA ARG A 15 -14.55 -17.36 18.26
C ARG A 15 -14.15 -16.12 17.48
N TYR A 16 -14.27 -14.93 18.07
CA TYR A 16 -13.86 -13.69 17.39
C TYR A 16 -12.35 -13.64 17.14
N LYS A 17 -11.55 -14.19 18.06
CA LYS A 17 -10.10 -14.32 17.87
C LYS A 17 -9.78 -15.27 16.72
N ASP A 18 -10.47 -16.40 16.64
CA ASP A 18 -10.23 -17.40 15.60
C ASP A 18 -10.66 -16.88 14.22
N ASP A 19 -11.82 -16.25 14.12
CA ASP A 19 -12.28 -15.53 12.92
C ASP A 19 -11.25 -14.47 12.47
N PHE A 20 -10.78 -13.64 13.39
CA PHE A 20 -9.79 -12.61 13.08
C PHE A 20 -8.48 -13.22 12.58
N ASN A 21 -7.99 -14.26 13.26
CA ASN A 21 -6.74 -14.92 12.90
C ASN A 21 -6.82 -15.62 11.53
N ALA A 22 -7.99 -16.13 11.15
CA ALA A 22 -8.18 -16.83 9.87
C ALA A 22 -7.87 -15.92 8.66
N GLU A 23 -8.16 -14.62 8.76
CA GLU A 23 -7.94 -13.64 7.69
C GLU A 23 -6.72 -12.73 7.95
N TYR A 24 -6.09 -12.82 9.12
CA TYR A 24 -5.05 -11.89 9.55
C TYR A 24 -3.79 -11.95 8.67
N GLU A 25 -3.43 -13.13 8.18
CA GLU A 25 -2.27 -13.30 7.31
C GLU A 25 -2.48 -12.60 5.96
N GLU A 26 -3.66 -12.77 5.36
CA GLU A 26 -4.03 -12.11 4.11
C GLU A 26 -4.07 -10.58 4.26
N TYR A 27 -4.67 -10.10 5.35
CA TYR A 27 -4.64 -8.69 5.72
C TYR A 27 -3.20 -8.16 5.83
N ARG A 28 -2.32 -8.87 6.54
CA ARG A 28 -0.91 -8.49 6.74
C ARG A 28 -0.15 -8.43 5.42
N ASN A 29 -0.38 -9.38 4.52
CA ASN A 29 0.27 -9.42 3.22
C ASN A 29 -0.18 -8.25 2.34
N SER A 30 -1.49 -8.01 2.26
CA SER A 30 -2.06 -6.88 1.53
C SER A 30 -1.58 -5.53 2.09
N HIS A 31 -1.61 -5.37 3.42
CA HIS A 31 -1.14 -4.15 4.09
C HIS A 31 0.35 -3.91 3.87
N SER A 32 1.18 -4.97 3.83
CA SER A 32 2.62 -4.87 3.55
C SER A 32 2.89 -4.33 2.14
N VAL A 33 2.10 -4.74 1.14
CA VAL A 33 2.20 -4.22 -0.23
C VAL A 33 1.83 -2.74 -0.28
N ILE A 34 0.73 -2.36 0.39
CA ILE A 34 0.29 -0.94 0.49
C ILE A 34 1.38 -0.10 1.16
N ASP A 35 1.89 -0.51 2.32
CA ASP A 35 2.92 0.21 3.06
C ASP A 35 4.20 0.40 2.24
N LYS A 36 4.68 -0.66 1.58
CA LYS A 36 5.87 -0.60 0.72
C LYS A 36 5.65 0.36 -0.44
N THR A 37 4.47 0.33 -1.06
CA THR A 37 4.14 1.20 -2.20
C THR A 37 4.03 2.65 -1.77
N THR A 38 3.32 2.94 -0.67
CA THR A 38 3.18 4.29 -0.11
C THR A 38 4.54 4.88 0.28
N LYS A 39 5.43 4.09 0.90
CA LYS A 39 6.79 4.54 1.26
C LYS A 39 7.61 4.91 0.03
N LYS A 40 7.60 4.08 -1.02
CA LYS A 40 8.28 4.35 -2.28
C LYS A 40 7.76 5.63 -2.93
N TYR A 41 6.44 5.82 -2.94
CA TYR A 41 5.82 7.01 -3.52
C TYR A 41 6.19 8.28 -2.75
N ARG A 42 6.19 8.23 -1.42
CA ARG A 42 6.63 9.36 -0.58
C ARG A 42 8.08 9.75 -0.85
N GLN A 43 8.99 8.76 -0.85
CA GLN A 43 10.41 8.99 -1.17
C GLN A 43 10.60 9.57 -2.57
N PHE A 44 9.86 9.05 -3.55
CA PHE A 44 9.87 9.59 -4.90
C PHE A 44 9.41 11.05 -4.94
N GLN A 45 8.32 11.38 -4.24
CA GLN A 45 7.79 12.74 -4.17
C GLN A 45 8.78 13.72 -3.51
N GLU A 46 9.43 13.31 -2.43
CA GLU A 46 10.48 14.10 -1.76
C GLU A 46 11.66 14.36 -2.72
N GLN A 47 12.15 13.33 -3.39
CA GLN A 47 13.21 13.44 -4.39
C GLN A 47 12.79 14.30 -5.60
N TRP A 48 11.52 14.24 -6.01
CA TRP A 48 11.02 15.05 -7.11
C TRP A 48 11.01 16.53 -6.75
N LYS A 49 10.53 16.86 -5.55
CA LYS A 49 10.51 18.24 -5.04
C LYS A 49 11.90 18.84 -4.87
N SER A 50 12.93 18.01 -4.63
CA SER A 50 14.31 18.49 -4.51
C SER A 50 15.03 18.70 -5.85
N LEU A 51 14.45 18.28 -6.98
CA LEU A 51 15.06 18.45 -8.30
C LEU A 51 14.76 19.83 -8.87
N THR A 52 15.79 20.51 -9.36
CA THR A 52 15.64 21.78 -10.08
C THR A 52 14.98 21.52 -11.45
N PRO A 53 13.85 22.17 -11.76
CA PRO A 53 13.22 22.07 -13.07
C PRO A 53 14.19 22.45 -14.19
N GLY A 54 14.19 21.67 -15.27
CA GLY A 54 15.08 21.88 -16.42
C GLY A 54 16.51 21.32 -16.26
N SER A 55 16.89 20.85 -15.07
CA SER A 55 18.15 20.10 -14.91
C SER A 55 18.11 18.77 -15.65
N GLU A 56 19.27 18.25 -16.04
CA GLU A 56 19.42 16.92 -16.64
C GLU A 56 18.82 15.83 -15.74
N ALA A 57 19.09 15.90 -14.43
CA ALA A 57 18.54 14.98 -13.44
C ALA A 57 17.00 15.02 -13.38
N TYR A 58 16.38 16.19 -13.55
CA TYR A 58 14.93 16.32 -13.65
C TYR A 58 14.38 15.66 -14.91
N GLN A 59 15.01 15.87 -16.08
CA GLN A 59 14.55 15.27 -17.34
C GLN A 59 14.69 13.74 -17.32
N VAL A 60 15.83 13.21 -16.88
CA VAL A 60 16.05 11.76 -16.75
C VAL A 60 15.00 11.12 -15.82
N LYS A 61 14.69 11.78 -14.70
CA LYS A 61 13.66 11.30 -13.75
C LYS A 61 12.27 11.33 -14.37
N LYS A 62 11.92 12.40 -15.10
CA LYS A 62 10.65 12.55 -15.82
C LYS A 62 10.48 11.45 -16.87
N ASP A 63 11.49 11.24 -17.71
CA ASP A 63 11.42 10.26 -18.80
C ASP A 63 11.30 8.83 -18.27
N LYS A 64 12.05 8.49 -17.22
CA LYS A 64 11.94 7.19 -16.54
C LYS A 64 10.53 6.98 -15.96
N THR A 65 9.96 8.00 -15.33
CA THR A 65 8.61 7.94 -14.75
C THR A 65 7.56 7.75 -15.84
N MET A 66 7.64 8.50 -16.94
CA MET A 66 6.75 8.36 -18.09
C MET A 66 6.84 6.97 -18.71
N LYS A 67 8.04 6.43 -18.90
CA LYS A 67 8.24 5.07 -19.42
C LYS A 67 7.60 4.01 -18.51
N THR A 68 7.79 4.14 -17.19
CA THR A 68 7.18 3.22 -16.22
C THR A 68 5.66 3.29 -16.24
N VAL A 69 5.06 4.47 -16.30
CA VAL A 69 3.60 4.63 -16.41
C VAL A 69 3.07 3.98 -17.69
N LEU A 70 3.69 4.25 -18.83
CA LEU A 70 3.30 3.68 -20.13
C LEU A 70 3.38 2.13 -20.15
N GLN A 71 4.38 1.55 -19.48
CA GLN A 71 4.50 0.08 -19.37
C GLN A 71 3.38 -0.54 -18.53
N HIS A 72 2.95 0.10 -17.44
CA HIS A 72 1.88 -0.44 -16.60
C HIS A 72 0.48 -0.21 -17.19
N SER A 73 0.27 0.87 -17.95
CA SER A 73 -0.98 1.12 -18.67
C SER A 73 -1.19 0.19 -19.87
N SER A 74 -0.16 -0.48 -20.36
CA SER A 74 -0.25 -1.45 -21.47
C SER A 74 -0.61 -2.87 -21.02
N VAL A 75 -0.81 -3.09 -19.71
CA VAL A 75 -1.14 -4.40 -19.11
C VAL A 75 -2.59 -4.44 -18.59
N LEU A 76 -3.37 -3.38 -18.82
CA LEU A 76 -4.83 -3.32 -18.64
C LEU A 76 -5.49 -3.18 -20.01
#